data_AF-A0A2A2RDS7-F1
#
_entry.id   AF-A0A2A2RDS7-F1
#
_cell.length_a   1.000
_cell.length_b   1.000
_cell.length_c   1.000
_cell.angle_alpha   90.00
_cell.angle_beta   90.00
_cell.angle_gamma   90.00
#
_symmetry.space_group_name_H-M   'P 1'
#
loop_
_entity.id
_entity.type
_entity.pdbx_description
1 polymer ?
#
loop_
_entity_poly.entity_id
_entity_poly.type
_entity_poly.pdbx_seq_one_letter_code
_entity_poly.pdbx_strand_id
1 'polypeptide(L)'
;MRPSAHLLFLLLTVVCAPAAEPAARNPVVIFRDLLAMRTDAREKELAAKPERLRTVLTSRLREYDSLSPLAREARLRSTELRYHLHPLLTMPLPERAAKVAAVPESFRALVAERLAAWDKLPAEIQREVLANERLVQAITRPAVPNAFPPLPPGLEPKVPDDLVHWQSLGPLQREQLLDSFTHYFRLDEQAKTRVVASLPAPKRAETARTLDQLDQLSPEERAACLTALRRLGQMSPAEQARFYANAEQWQKMSEQERNAWRKVVTEFPPLPPGAGLPPLPPLNP
;
A
#
# COMPACT_ATOMS: atom_id res chain seq x y z
N MET A 1 -7.07 15.65 3.50
CA MET A 1 -5.77 15.03 3.18
C MET A 1 -4.96 14.93 4.47
N ARG A 2 -4.72 13.73 5.00
CA ARG A 2 -3.93 13.56 6.23
C ARG A 2 -2.44 13.58 5.87
N PRO A 3 -1.63 14.50 6.42
CA PRO A 3 -0.24 14.58 6.05
C PRO A 3 0.51 13.38 6.67
N SER A 4 0.89 12.45 5.79
CA SER A 4 1.58 11.20 6.12
C SER A 4 3.08 11.42 6.02
N ALA A 5 3.83 11.10 7.08
CA ALA A 5 5.30 11.08 7.21
C ALA A 5 6.06 12.39 6.86
N HIS A 6 5.69 13.08 5.79
CA HIS A 6 6.17 14.41 5.38
C HIS A 6 5.95 15.47 6.44
N LEU A 7 4.86 15.43 7.23
CA LEU A 7 4.74 16.36 8.36
C LEU A 7 5.72 16.03 9.49
N LEU A 8 6.06 14.75 9.70
CA LEU A 8 7.07 14.36 10.70
C LEU A 8 8.48 14.77 10.22
N PHE A 9 8.72 14.65 8.91
CA PHE A 9 9.98 15.00 8.25
C PHE A 9 10.18 16.53 8.14
N LEU A 10 9.13 17.29 7.80
CA LEU A 10 9.14 18.76 7.75
C LEU A 10 9.11 19.42 9.15
N LEU A 11 8.49 18.79 10.16
CA LEU A 11 8.47 19.35 11.52
C LEU A 11 9.77 19.12 12.30
N LEU A 12 10.64 18.20 11.86
CA LEU A 12 11.96 17.99 12.46
C LEU A 12 13.08 18.75 11.72
N THR A 13 12.80 19.41 10.58
CA THR A 13 13.81 20.11 9.77
C THR A 13 13.69 21.62 9.72
N VAL A 14 12.66 22.22 10.33
CA VAL A 14 12.49 23.68 10.32
C VAL A 14 12.19 24.20 11.74
N VAL A 15 13.24 24.48 12.51
CA VAL A 15 13.41 25.70 13.33
C VAL A 15 14.93 25.90 13.56
N CYS A 16 15.45 27.03 13.07
CA CYS A 16 16.77 27.65 13.33
C CYS A 16 18.04 27.00 12.77
N ALA A 17 18.68 27.73 11.85
CA ALA A 17 20.14 27.84 11.75
C ALA A 17 20.48 29.33 12.08
N PRO A 18 21.63 29.67 12.71
CA PRO A 18 22.92 29.06 12.44
C PRO A 18 23.75 28.71 13.69
N ALA A 19 24.22 27.47 13.74
CA ALA A 19 25.56 27.08 14.18
C ALA A 19 25.77 25.66 13.65
N ALA A 20 27.01 25.29 13.30
CA ALA A 20 27.31 23.95 12.82
C ALA A 20 26.96 22.90 13.90
N GLU A 21 25.75 22.37 13.83
CA GLU A 21 25.30 21.29 14.72
C GLU A 21 26.02 19.99 14.34
N PRO A 22 26.46 19.18 15.32
CA PRO A 22 26.92 17.83 15.05
C PRO A 22 25.79 17.09 14.31
N ALA A 23 26.12 16.43 13.19
CA ALA A 23 25.19 15.80 12.26
C ALA A 23 23.90 15.33 12.96
N ALA A 24 22.81 16.07 12.73
CA ALA A 24 21.54 15.86 13.43
C ALA A 24 21.18 14.37 13.41
N ARG A 25 21.01 13.78 14.60
CA ARG A 25 20.68 12.36 14.76
C ARG A 25 19.46 12.01 13.91
N ASN A 26 19.47 10.80 13.32
CA ASN A 26 18.36 10.29 12.52
C ASN A 26 17.02 10.51 13.26
N PRO A 27 16.04 11.20 12.66
CA PRO A 27 14.76 11.52 13.30
C PRO A 27 13.98 10.26 13.71
N VAL A 28 14.18 9.14 13.03
CA VAL A 28 13.59 7.85 13.42
C VAL A 28 14.19 7.32 14.72
N VAL A 29 15.49 7.52 14.95
CA VAL A 29 16.15 7.14 16.20
C VAL A 29 15.62 8.01 17.35
N ILE A 30 15.48 9.32 17.15
CA ILE A 30 14.88 10.23 18.15
C ILE A 30 13.46 9.79 18.49
N PHE A 31 12.65 9.42 17.49
CA PHE A 31 11.28 8.95 17.72
C PHE A 31 11.23 7.58 18.41
N ARG A 32 12.17 6.67 18.12
CA ARG A 32 12.35 5.40 18.84
C ARG A 32 12.65 5.65 20.32
N ASP A 33 13.54 6.59 20.63
CA ASP A 33 13.88 6.95 22.00
C ASP A 33 12.64 7.46 22.75
N LEU A 34 11.84 8.34 22.14
CA LEU A 34 10.57 8.82 22.70
C LEU A 34 9.58 7.66 22.97
N LEU A 35 9.48 6.70 22.06
CA LEU A 35 8.62 5.52 22.23
C LEU A 35 9.10 4.56 23.32
N ALA A 36 10.40 4.55 23.63
CA ALA A 36 10.99 3.73 24.69
C ALA A 36 10.93 4.40 26.07
N MET A 37 10.78 5.74 26.13
CA MET A 37 10.67 6.47 27.39
C MET A 37 9.43 6.05 28.19
N ARG A 38 9.58 6.07 29.52
CA ARG A 38 8.46 6.01 30.47
C ARG A 38 7.50 7.18 30.25
N THR A 39 6.23 6.98 30.55
CA THR A 39 5.16 7.95 30.29
C THR A 39 5.40 9.32 30.92
N ASP A 40 5.82 9.35 32.19
CA ASP A 40 6.15 10.56 32.94
C ASP A 40 7.32 11.35 32.34
N ALA A 41 8.40 10.66 31.97
CA ALA A 41 9.55 11.27 31.31
C ALA A 41 9.20 11.76 29.90
N ARG A 42 8.38 11.00 29.15
CA ARG A 42 7.91 11.34 27.81
C ARG A 42 7.05 12.59 27.82
N GLU A 43 6.14 12.74 28.78
CA GLU A 43 5.29 13.93 28.91
C GLU A 43 6.12 15.20 29.15
N LYS A 44 7.13 15.11 30.03
CA LYS A 44 8.07 16.22 30.29
C LYS A 44 8.85 16.61 29.03
N GLU A 45 9.36 15.62 28.30
CA GLU A 45 10.09 15.84 27.04
C GLU A 45 9.20 16.47 25.96
N LEU A 46 7.94 16.05 25.85
CA LEU A 46 6.96 16.60 24.91
C LEU A 46 6.54 18.03 25.30
N ALA A 47 6.40 18.33 26.59
CA ALA A 47 6.06 19.66 27.08
C ALA A 47 7.14 20.71 26.75
N ALA A 48 8.40 20.29 26.63
CA ALA A 48 9.50 21.15 26.22
C ALA A 48 9.54 21.43 24.70
N LYS A 49 8.72 20.76 23.89
CA LYS A 49 8.68 20.94 22.43
C LYS A 49 7.68 22.04 22.03
N PRO A 50 7.91 22.76 20.92
CA PRO A 50 6.95 23.73 20.38
C PRO A 50 5.57 23.11 20.15
N GLU A 51 4.51 23.88 20.34
CA GLU A 51 3.12 23.37 20.34
C GLU A 51 2.78 22.51 19.12
N ARG A 52 3.09 23.02 17.93
CA ARG A 52 2.81 22.32 16.66
C ARG A 52 3.53 20.97 16.59
N LEU A 53 4.78 20.92 17.02
CA LEU A 53 5.58 19.69 17.04
C LEU A 53 5.06 18.73 18.11
N ARG A 54 4.74 19.24 19.30
CA ARG A 54 4.12 18.49 20.40
C ARG A 54 2.83 17.81 19.97
N THR A 55 1.90 18.52 19.33
CA THR A 55 0.64 17.94 18.84
C THR A 55 0.89 16.77 17.89
N VAL A 56 1.81 16.93 16.94
CA VAL A 56 2.12 15.89 15.94
C VAL A 56 2.80 14.68 16.58
N LEU A 57 3.80 14.90 17.43
CA LEU A 57 4.48 13.83 18.14
C LEU A 57 3.50 13.06 19.04
N THR A 58 2.66 13.73 19.82
CA THR A 58 1.66 13.08 20.67
C THR A 58 0.69 12.22 19.86
N SER A 59 0.17 12.73 18.73
CA SER A 59 -0.72 11.95 17.86
C SER A 59 -0.02 10.71 17.32
N ARG A 60 1.26 10.83 16.93
CA ARG A 60 2.02 9.73 16.34
C ARG A 60 2.45 8.70 17.39
N LEU A 61 2.84 9.13 18.57
CA LEU A 61 3.14 8.24 19.69
C LEU A 61 1.90 7.40 20.03
N ARG A 62 0.71 8.01 20.12
CA ARG A 62 -0.55 7.27 20.31
C ARG A 62 -0.82 6.25 19.20
N GLU A 63 -0.58 6.60 17.94
CA GLU A 63 -0.72 5.67 16.82
C GLU A 63 0.25 4.49 16.91
N TYR A 64 1.49 4.69 17.38
CA TYR A 64 2.48 3.62 17.49
C TYR A 64 2.28 2.78 18.75
N ASP A 65 1.83 3.39 19.85
CA ASP A 65 1.50 2.70 21.10
C ASP A 65 0.35 1.70 20.92
N SER A 66 -0.60 1.98 20.00
CA SER A 66 -1.70 1.04 19.68
C SER A 66 -1.31 -0.11 18.73
N LEU A 67 -0.11 -0.08 18.14
CA LEU A 67 0.39 -1.18 17.31
C LEU A 67 0.96 -2.30 18.17
N SER A 68 0.83 -3.54 17.69
CA SER A 68 1.60 -4.66 18.22
C SER A 68 3.11 -4.37 18.10
N PRO A 69 3.96 -4.89 19.00
CA PRO A 69 5.41 -4.65 18.95
C PRO A 69 6.01 -4.95 17.57
N LEU A 70 5.53 -6.02 16.94
CA LEU A 70 5.92 -6.45 15.61
C LEU A 70 5.54 -5.43 14.53
N ALA A 71 4.28 -5.00 14.49
CA ALA A 71 3.80 -4.02 13.52
C ALA A 71 4.45 -2.64 13.72
N ARG A 72 4.73 -2.28 14.98
CA ARG A 72 5.45 -1.06 15.35
C ARG A 72 6.86 -1.06 14.77
N GLU A 73 7.63 -2.11 15.01
CA GLU A 73 9.01 -2.21 14.51
C GLU A 73 9.05 -2.24 12.97
N ALA A 74 8.11 -2.96 12.33
CA ALA A 74 7.98 -2.94 10.88
C ALA A 74 7.81 -1.52 10.33
N ARG A 75 6.92 -0.73 10.95
CA ARG A 75 6.66 0.64 10.50
C ARG A 75 7.85 1.56 10.74
N LEU A 76 8.54 1.43 11.88
CA LEU A 76 9.75 2.21 12.20
C LEU A 76 10.85 1.95 11.17
N ARG A 77 11.14 0.68 10.86
CA ARG A 77 12.19 0.33 9.91
C ARG A 77 11.88 0.66 8.47
N SER A 78 10.62 0.57 8.03
CA SER A 78 10.24 1.05 6.68
C SER A 78 10.43 2.57 6.57
N THR A 79 10.15 3.30 7.65
CA THR A 79 10.40 4.75 7.74
C THR A 79 11.89 5.07 7.71
N GLU A 80 12.70 4.29 8.44
CA GLU A 80 14.16 4.42 8.47
C GLU A 80 14.82 4.08 7.13
N LEU A 81 14.36 3.02 6.46
CA LEU A 81 14.78 2.69 5.10
C LEU A 81 14.50 3.86 4.15
N ARG A 82 13.31 4.47 4.23
CA ARG A 82 12.97 5.64 3.41
C ARG A 82 13.87 6.83 3.70
N TYR A 83 14.17 7.09 4.98
CA TYR A 83 15.10 8.14 5.38
C TYR A 83 16.46 7.99 4.71
N HIS A 84 16.98 6.77 4.63
CA HIS A 84 18.25 6.49 3.95
C HIS A 84 18.14 6.50 2.42
N LEU A 85 17.05 5.97 1.86
CA LEU A 85 16.89 5.81 0.42
C LEU A 85 16.57 7.13 -0.28
N HIS A 86 15.67 7.94 0.27
CA HIS A 86 15.12 9.11 -0.44
C HIS A 86 16.19 10.11 -0.91
N PRO A 87 17.19 10.51 -0.10
CA PRO A 87 18.26 11.39 -0.56
C PRO A 87 19.12 10.80 -1.68
N LEU A 88 19.19 9.47 -1.78
CA LEU A 88 20.00 8.77 -2.78
C LEU A 88 19.31 8.71 -4.14
N LEU A 89 17.97 8.72 -4.18
CA LEU A 89 17.19 8.68 -5.42
C LEU A 89 17.38 9.93 -6.28
N THR A 90 17.64 11.08 -5.65
CA THR A 90 17.85 12.38 -6.31
C THR A 90 19.33 12.71 -6.54
N MET A 91 20.25 11.92 -5.98
CA MET A 91 21.68 12.17 -6.02
C MET A 91 22.31 11.66 -7.33
N PRO A 92 23.32 12.33 -7.90
CA PRO A 92 24.11 11.80 -9.02
C PRO A 92 24.86 10.51 -8.64
N LEU A 93 24.99 9.57 -9.57
CA LEU A 93 25.62 8.26 -9.33
C LEU A 93 27.01 8.32 -8.68
N PRO A 94 27.94 9.22 -9.08
CA PRO A 94 29.28 9.30 -8.48
C PRO A 94 29.26 9.66 -6.99
N GLU A 95 28.26 10.42 -6.53
CA GLU A 95 28.15 10.89 -5.15
C GLU A 95 27.43 9.87 -4.25
N ARG A 96 26.62 8.96 -4.83
CA ARG A 96 25.85 7.97 -4.07
C ARG A 96 26.72 6.99 -3.30
N ALA A 97 27.84 6.55 -3.87
CA ALA A 97 28.66 5.48 -3.27
C ALA A 97 29.14 5.84 -1.85
N ALA A 98 29.63 7.07 -1.67
CA ALA A 98 30.06 7.57 -0.36
C ALA A 98 28.88 7.65 0.64
N LYS A 99 27.69 8.04 0.16
CA LYS A 99 26.50 8.15 1.00
C LYS A 99 25.89 6.79 1.35
N VAL A 100 25.98 5.80 0.47
CA VAL A 100 25.61 4.40 0.75
C VAL A 100 26.53 3.79 1.81
N ALA A 101 27.83 4.12 1.80
CA ALA A 101 28.77 3.67 2.83
C ALA A 101 28.37 4.19 4.24
N ALA A 102 27.76 5.38 4.31
CA ALA A 102 27.25 5.96 5.55
C ALA A 102 25.90 5.37 6.03
N VAL A 103 25.25 4.52 5.22
CA VAL A 103 24.03 3.80 5.64
C VAL A 103 24.40 2.71 6.65
N PRO A 104 23.61 2.52 7.73
CA PRO A 104 23.82 1.43 8.67
C PRO A 104 23.87 0.07 7.96
N GLU A 105 24.74 -0.83 8.43
CA GLU A 105 24.95 -2.16 7.85
C GLU A 105 23.63 -2.90 7.58
N SER A 106 22.71 -2.82 8.53
CA SER A 106 21.40 -3.48 8.51
C SER A 106 20.46 -3.01 7.39
N PHE A 107 20.74 -1.86 6.77
CA PHE A 107 19.97 -1.32 5.65
C PHE A 107 20.79 -1.24 4.35
N ARG A 108 22.11 -1.42 4.38
CA ARG A 108 22.96 -1.16 3.20
C ARG A 108 22.63 -2.06 2.02
N ALA A 109 22.45 -3.37 2.26
CA ALA A 109 22.06 -4.32 1.23
C ALA A 109 20.70 -3.97 0.61
N LEU A 110 19.72 -3.62 1.44
CA LEU A 110 18.39 -3.19 0.98
C LEU A 110 18.46 -1.92 0.15
N VAL A 111 19.19 -0.91 0.63
CA VAL A 111 19.35 0.36 -0.11
C VAL A 111 20.01 0.10 -1.46
N ALA A 112 21.04 -0.75 -1.53
CA ALA A 112 21.69 -1.12 -2.78
C ALA A 112 20.73 -1.82 -3.75
N GLU A 113 19.94 -2.79 -3.28
CA GLU A 113 18.92 -3.48 -4.08
C GLU A 113 17.89 -2.50 -4.64
N ARG A 114 17.39 -1.57 -3.80
CA ARG A 114 16.41 -0.55 -4.20
C ARG A 114 16.98 0.45 -5.19
N LEU A 115 18.24 0.86 -5.05
CA LEU A 115 18.91 1.72 -6.01
C LEU A 115 19.14 1.00 -7.34
N ALA A 116 19.50 -0.28 -7.32
CA ALA A 116 19.63 -1.07 -8.55
C ALA A 116 18.30 -1.20 -9.31
N ALA A 117 17.17 -1.32 -8.62
CA ALA A 117 15.84 -1.28 -9.24
C ALA A 117 15.49 0.14 -9.73
N TRP A 118 15.82 1.17 -8.96
CA TRP A 118 15.63 2.58 -9.35
C TRP A 118 16.35 2.95 -10.64
N ASP A 119 17.60 2.53 -10.78
CA ASP A 119 18.44 2.87 -11.93
C ASP A 119 18.01 2.17 -13.23
N LYS A 120 17.16 1.13 -13.15
CA LYS A 120 16.54 0.50 -14.32
C LYS A 120 15.32 1.26 -14.85
N LEU A 121 14.72 2.11 -14.02
CA LEU A 121 13.53 2.86 -14.42
C LEU A 121 13.87 3.92 -15.48
N PRO A 122 13.01 4.12 -16.49
CA PRO A 122 13.11 5.27 -17.37
C PRO A 122 13.02 6.58 -16.58
N ALA A 123 13.76 7.61 -17.01
CA ALA A 123 13.81 8.91 -16.33
C ALA A 123 12.43 9.54 -16.10
N GLU A 124 11.47 9.31 -17.01
CA GLU A 124 10.09 9.77 -16.84
C GLU A 124 9.43 9.16 -15.59
N ILE A 125 9.61 7.86 -15.38
CA ILE A 125 9.05 7.14 -14.24
C ILE A 125 9.77 7.55 -12.95
N GLN A 126 11.08 7.79 -13.01
CA GLN A 126 11.81 8.33 -11.87
C GLN A 126 11.24 9.69 -11.43
N ARG A 127 10.97 10.61 -12.36
CA ARG A 127 10.35 11.90 -12.04
C ARG A 127 8.97 11.73 -11.41
N GLU A 128 8.15 10.83 -11.95
CA GLU A 128 6.82 10.57 -11.42
C GLU A 128 6.84 9.96 -10.01
N VAL A 129 7.75 9.03 -9.75
CA VAL A 129 7.93 8.46 -8.41
C VAL A 129 8.36 9.54 -7.42
N LEU A 130 9.33 10.39 -7.77
CA LEU A 130 9.78 11.47 -6.89
C LEU A 130 8.69 12.53 -6.64
N ALA A 131 7.80 12.76 -7.60
CA ALA A 131 6.67 13.67 -7.46
C ALA A 131 5.50 13.09 -6.64
N ASN A 132 5.44 11.76 -6.49
CA ASN A 132 4.34 11.07 -5.81
C ASN A 132 4.79 10.32 -4.56
N GLU A 133 4.54 10.90 -3.39
CA GLU A 133 4.89 10.30 -2.11
C GLU A 133 4.32 8.89 -1.90
N ARG A 134 3.20 8.54 -2.54
CA ARG A 134 2.65 7.18 -2.45
C ARG A 134 3.51 6.17 -3.22
N LEU A 135 4.12 6.57 -4.33
CA LEU A 135 5.06 5.74 -5.08
C LEU A 135 6.40 5.60 -4.34
N VAL A 136 6.90 6.68 -3.71
CA VAL A 136 8.07 6.62 -2.80
C VAL A 136 7.79 5.66 -1.62
N GLN A 137 6.56 5.66 -1.11
CA GLN A 137 6.12 4.71 -0.09
C GLN A 137 6.11 3.27 -0.58
N ALA A 138 5.67 3.02 -1.81
CA ALA A 138 5.58 1.67 -2.38
C ALA A 138 6.96 0.99 -2.45
N ILE A 139 7.99 1.71 -2.91
CA ILE A 139 9.35 1.14 -3.07
C ILE A 139 10.08 0.87 -1.74
N THR A 140 9.55 1.35 -0.61
CA THR A 140 10.12 1.19 0.74
C THR A 140 9.29 0.29 1.65
N ARG A 141 8.23 -0.34 1.10
CA ARG A 141 7.37 -1.27 1.84
C ARG A 141 7.71 -2.72 1.51
N PRO A 142 7.55 -3.64 2.47
CA PRO A 142 7.58 -5.06 2.16
C PRO A 142 6.41 -5.35 1.22
N ALA A 143 6.57 -6.28 0.27
CA ALA A 143 5.37 -6.80 -0.34
C ALA A 143 4.69 -7.64 0.71
N VAL A 144 3.48 -7.23 1.01
CA VAL A 144 2.56 -8.13 1.64
C VAL A 144 1.60 -8.54 0.55
N PRO A 145 1.52 -9.83 0.21
CA PRO A 145 0.37 -10.33 -0.51
C PRO A 145 -0.89 -9.93 0.29
N ASN A 146 -1.72 -9.04 -0.26
CA ASN A 146 -2.93 -8.48 0.37
C ASN A 146 -2.79 -7.42 1.49
N ALA A 147 -1.61 -6.93 1.93
CA ALA A 147 -1.65 -5.80 2.89
C ALA A 147 -1.88 -4.48 2.18
N PHE A 148 -3.12 -4.06 2.23
CA PHE A 148 -3.52 -2.69 2.05
C PHE A 148 -3.32 -1.90 3.35
N PRO A 149 -2.78 -0.66 3.31
CA PRO A 149 -2.68 0.16 4.52
C PRO A 149 -4.08 0.35 5.16
N PRO A 150 -4.16 0.45 6.50
CA PRO A 150 -5.44 0.64 7.18
C PRO A 150 -6.10 1.95 6.73
N LEU A 151 -7.43 1.92 6.57
CA LEU A 151 -8.19 3.09 6.20
C LEU A 151 -8.16 4.15 7.30
N PRO A 152 -7.98 5.45 6.97
CA PRO A 152 -8.18 6.51 7.93
C PRO A 152 -9.63 6.50 8.45
N PRO A 153 -9.89 6.72 9.75
CA PRO A 153 -11.23 6.93 10.28
C PRO A 153 -12.01 7.96 9.45
N GLY A 154 -13.23 7.60 9.02
CA GLY A 154 -14.12 8.43 8.20
C GLY A 154 -14.07 8.20 6.69
N LEU A 155 -13.27 7.24 6.21
CA LEU A 155 -13.25 6.77 4.81
C LEU A 155 -13.81 5.35 4.71
N GLU A 156 -15.06 5.17 5.14
CA GLU A 156 -15.77 3.92 4.91
C GLU A 156 -16.13 3.83 3.42
N PRO A 157 -15.65 2.81 2.71
CA PRO A 157 -15.94 2.66 1.30
C PRO A 157 -17.35 2.15 1.12
N LYS A 158 -18.05 2.65 0.10
CA LYS A 158 -19.33 2.11 -0.31
C LYS A 158 -19.12 0.71 -0.91
N VAL A 159 -19.50 -0.33 -0.18
CA VAL A 159 -19.51 -1.70 -0.69
C VAL A 159 -20.77 -1.87 -1.55
N PRO A 160 -20.68 -2.41 -2.79
CA PRO A 160 -21.86 -2.66 -3.62
C PRO A 160 -22.81 -3.70 -2.99
N ASP A 161 -24.12 -3.49 -3.12
CA ASP A 161 -25.15 -4.38 -2.55
C ASP A 161 -25.05 -5.82 -3.09
N ASP A 162 -24.72 -6.00 -4.38
CA ASP A 162 -24.55 -7.32 -5.00
C ASP A 162 -23.39 -8.11 -4.34
N LEU A 163 -22.40 -7.43 -3.76
CA LEU A 163 -21.33 -8.08 -3.01
C LEU A 163 -21.78 -8.49 -1.60
N VAL A 164 -22.59 -7.67 -0.94
CA VAL A 164 -23.17 -8.03 0.36
C VAL A 164 -23.98 -9.32 0.21
N HIS A 165 -24.73 -9.45 -0.89
CA HIS A 165 -25.41 -10.68 -1.24
C HIS A 165 -24.44 -11.85 -1.48
N TRP A 166 -23.42 -11.67 -2.33
CA TRP A 166 -22.37 -12.68 -2.57
C TRP A 166 -21.71 -13.19 -1.28
N GLN A 167 -21.54 -12.32 -0.29
CA GLN A 167 -20.95 -12.65 1.00
C GLN A 167 -21.88 -13.44 1.92
N SER A 168 -23.19 -13.25 1.81
CA SER A 168 -24.15 -14.09 2.53
C SER A 168 -24.16 -15.54 2.02
N LEU A 169 -23.65 -15.80 0.81
CA LEU A 169 -23.56 -17.14 0.25
C LEU A 169 -22.50 -17.97 0.97
N GLY A 170 -22.77 -19.26 1.20
CA GLY A 170 -21.77 -20.20 1.71
C GLY A 170 -20.69 -20.53 0.66
N PRO A 171 -19.54 -21.10 1.05
CA PRO A 171 -18.44 -21.42 0.14
C PRO A 171 -18.87 -22.25 -1.09
N LEU A 172 -19.72 -23.27 -0.88
CA LEU A 172 -20.23 -24.11 -1.95
C LEU A 172 -21.10 -23.33 -2.96
N GLN A 173 -21.97 -22.44 -2.46
CA GLN A 173 -22.85 -21.62 -3.30
C GLN A 173 -22.05 -20.62 -4.13
N ARG A 174 -20.96 -20.08 -3.58
CA ARG A 174 -20.04 -19.21 -4.31
C ARG A 174 -19.36 -19.94 -5.46
N GLU A 175 -18.80 -21.13 -5.21
CA GLU A 175 -18.19 -21.93 -6.27
C GLU A 175 -19.20 -22.30 -7.37
N GLN A 176 -20.42 -22.72 -6.99
CA GLN A 176 -21.49 -23.00 -7.96
C GLN A 176 -21.81 -21.80 -8.86
N LEU A 177 -21.79 -20.58 -8.32
CA LEU A 177 -22.05 -19.37 -9.08
C LEU A 177 -20.89 -19.01 -10.03
N LEU A 178 -19.63 -19.24 -9.63
CA LEU A 178 -18.47 -19.10 -10.51
C LEU A 178 -18.42 -20.16 -11.61
N ASP A 179 -18.82 -21.39 -11.30
CA ASP A 179 -18.93 -22.47 -12.28
C ASP A 179 -20.02 -22.17 -13.30
N SER A 180 -21.16 -21.65 -12.85
CA SER A 180 -22.25 -21.20 -13.73
C SER A 180 -21.79 -20.09 -14.67
N PHE A 181 -21.00 -19.14 -14.15
CA PHE A 181 -20.39 -18.09 -14.97
C PHE A 181 -19.40 -18.66 -16.00
N THR A 182 -18.57 -19.64 -15.60
CA THR A 182 -17.63 -20.32 -16.51
C THR A 182 -18.38 -21.10 -17.60
N HIS A 183 -19.48 -21.75 -17.23
CA HIS A 183 -20.31 -22.53 -18.14
C HIS A 183 -20.96 -21.66 -19.22
N TYR A 184 -21.40 -20.45 -18.88
CA TYR A 184 -22.01 -19.50 -19.82
C TYR A 184 -21.15 -19.29 -21.08
N PHE A 185 -19.84 -19.12 -20.93
CA PHE A 185 -18.92 -18.88 -22.05
C PHE A 185 -18.66 -20.11 -22.92
N ARG A 186 -19.13 -21.29 -22.52
CA ARG A 186 -19.08 -22.54 -23.32
C ARG A 186 -20.39 -22.80 -24.07
N LEU A 187 -21.44 -22.03 -23.80
CA LEU A 187 -22.73 -22.13 -24.47
C LEU A 187 -22.63 -21.61 -25.91
N ASP A 188 -23.47 -22.15 -26.78
CA ASP A 188 -23.71 -21.56 -28.10
C ASP A 188 -24.52 -20.25 -28.01
N GLU A 189 -24.53 -19.48 -29.09
CA GLU A 189 -25.20 -18.16 -29.14
C GLU A 189 -26.71 -18.23 -28.89
N GLN A 190 -27.35 -19.33 -29.29
CA GLN A 190 -28.79 -19.50 -29.07
C GLN A 190 -29.08 -19.72 -27.58
N ALA A 191 -28.26 -20.53 -26.91
CA ALA A 191 -28.34 -20.77 -25.48
C ALA A 191 -27.98 -19.51 -24.67
N LYS A 192 -26.93 -18.76 -25.03
CA LYS A 192 -26.59 -17.47 -24.40
C LYS A 192 -27.75 -16.48 -24.49
N THR A 193 -28.39 -16.36 -25.66
CA THR A 193 -29.56 -15.48 -25.87
C THR A 193 -30.71 -15.85 -24.94
N ARG A 194 -31.00 -17.16 -24.75
CA ARG A 194 -32.04 -17.62 -23.82
C ARG A 194 -31.71 -17.27 -22.37
N VAL A 195 -30.46 -17.43 -21.95
CA VAL A 195 -30.00 -17.06 -20.60
C VAL A 195 -30.24 -15.56 -20.36
N VAL A 196 -29.80 -14.69 -21.27
CA VAL A 196 -30.02 -13.24 -21.15
C VAL A 196 -31.52 -12.90 -21.14
N ALA A 197 -32.32 -13.53 -22.00
CA ALA A 197 -33.77 -13.31 -22.05
C ALA A 197 -34.49 -13.68 -20.74
N SER A 198 -33.97 -14.67 -20.00
CA SER A 198 -34.51 -15.11 -18.70
C SER A 198 -34.27 -14.11 -17.57
N LEU A 199 -33.36 -13.14 -17.75
CA LEU A 199 -33.05 -12.14 -16.72
C LEU A 199 -34.18 -11.11 -16.55
N PRO A 200 -34.38 -10.57 -15.34
CA PRO A 200 -35.33 -9.49 -15.09
C PRO A 200 -35.08 -8.27 -15.98
N ALA A 201 -36.15 -7.71 -16.53
CA ALA A 201 -36.11 -6.57 -17.45
C ALA A 201 -35.22 -5.38 -17.00
N PRO A 202 -35.23 -4.92 -15.72
CA PRO A 202 -34.45 -3.74 -15.33
C PRO A 202 -32.93 -3.95 -15.38
N LYS A 203 -32.43 -5.18 -15.20
CA LYS A 203 -31.00 -5.49 -15.23
C LYS A 203 -30.55 -6.13 -16.55
N ARG A 204 -31.48 -6.66 -17.36
CA ARG A 204 -31.18 -7.45 -18.58
C ARG A 204 -30.23 -6.75 -19.55
N ALA A 205 -30.49 -5.49 -19.88
CA ALA A 205 -29.67 -4.75 -20.86
C ALA A 205 -28.25 -4.45 -20.34
N GLU A 206 -28.12 -4.16 -19.05
CA GLU A 206 -26.81 -3.94 -18.40
C GLU A 206 -26.01 -5.24 -18.32
N THR A 207 -26.65 -6.33 -17.88
CA THR A 207 -26.03 -7.65 -17.84
C THR A 207 -25.59 -8.12 -19.22
N ALA A 208 -26.42 -7.92 -20.26
CA ALA A 208 -26.07 -8.28 -21.64
C ALA A 208 -24.78 -7.57 -22.09
N ARG A 209 -24.70 -6.24 -21.93
CA ARG A 209 -23.49 -5.47 -22.28
C ARG A 209 -22.25 -5.95 -21.51
N THR A 210 -22.43 -6.30 -20.24
CA THR A 210 -21.33 -6.78 -19.39
C THR A 210 -20.84 -8.14 -19.87
N LEU A 211 -21.76 -9.05 -20.22
CA LEU A 211 -21.43 -10.36 -20.77
C LEU A 211 -20.73 -10.24 -22.13
N ASP A 212 -21.16 -9.32 -22.99
CA ASP A 212 -20.51 -9.06 -24.28
C ASP A 212 -19.05 -8.56 -24.10
N GLN A 213 -18.82 -7.66 -23.14
CA GLN A 213 -17.46 -7.19 -22.82
C GLN A 213 -16.58 -8.31 -22.27
N LEU A 214 -17.15 -9.20 -21.46
CA LEU A 214 -16.44 -10.34 -20.89
C LEU A 214 -16.15 -11.42 -21.94
N ASP A 215 -16.97 -11.55 -22.98
CA ASP A 215 -16.75 -12.52 -24.06
C ASP A 215 -15.57 -12.10 -24.97
N GLN A 216 -15.22 -10.81 -24.98
CA GLN A 216 -14.02 -10.30 -25.64
C GLN A 216 -12.72 -10.63 -24.90
N LEU A 217 -12.79 -11.05 -23.64
CA LEU A 217 -11.61 -11.44 -22.87
C LEU A 217 -11.11 -12.81 -23.31
N SER A 218 -9.78 -12.95 -23.38
CA SER A 218 -9.14 -14.24 -23.59
C SER A 218 -9.51 -15.25 -22.48
N PRO A 219 -9.39 -16.57 -22.73
CA PRO A 219 -9.60 -17.58 -21.69
C PRO A 219 -8.74 -17.34 -20.42
N GLU A 220 -7.51 -16.87 -20.59
CA GLU A 220 -6.59 -16.57 -19.49
C GLU A 220 -7.04 -15.37 -18.67
N GLU A 221 -7.46 -14.27 -19.32
CA GLU A 221 -8.00 -13.08 -18.64
C GLU A 221 -9.27 -13.42 -17.86
N ARG A 222 -10.17 -14.23 -18.44
CA ARG A 222 -11.37 -14.70 -17.73
C ARG A 222 -11.01 -15.56 -16.52
N ALA A 223 -10.03 -16.45 -16.63
CA ALA A 223 -9.55 -17.25 -15.49
C ALA A 223 -8.93 -16.37 -14.40
N ALA A 224 -8.21 -15.30 -14.77
CA ALA A 224 -7.67 -14.32 -13.82
C ALA A 224 -8.79 -13.56 -13.10
N CYS A 225 -9.82 -13.11 -13.82
CA CYS A 225 -11.01 -12.47 -13.22
C CYS A 225 -11.70 -13.40 -12.21
N LEU A 226 -11.92 -14.67 -12.57
CA LEU A 226 -12.52 -15.67 -11.68
C LEU A 226 -11.68 -15.91 -10.42
N THR A 227 -10.36 -16.00 -10.59
CA THR A 227 -9.43 -16.16 -9.46
C THR A 227 -9.47 -14.95 -8.53
N ALA A 228 -9.56 -13.74 -9.08
CA ALA A 228 -9.71 -12.51 -8.30
C ALA A 228 -11.05 -12.47 -7.56
N LEU A 229 -12.16 -12.90 -8.19
CA LEU A 229 -13.48 -12.98 -7.57
C LEU A 229 -13.54 -14.01 -6.43
N ARG A 230 -12.95 -15.20 -6.61
CA ARG A 230 -12.79 -16.18 -5.51
C ARG A 230 -12.08 -15.57 -4.32
N ARG A 231 -10.92 -14.94 -4.57
CA ARG A 231 -10.12 -14.30 -3.53
C ARG A 231 -10.91 -13.21 -2.81
N LEU A 232 -11.64 -12.38 -3.54
CA LEU A 232 -12.49 -11.34 -2.95
C LEU A 232 -13.57 -11.94 -2.04
N GLY A 233 -14.20 -13.04 -2.45
CA GLY A 233 -15.18 -13.77 -1.64
C GLY A 233 -14.62 -14.43 -0.38
N GLN A 234 -13.31 -14.65 -0.32
CA GLN A 234 -12.61 -15.23 0.84
C GLN A 234 -12.06 -14.16 1.80
N MET A 235 -12.00 -12.90 1.39
CA MET A 235 -11.52 -11.80 2.22
C MET A 235 -12.49 -11.52 3.38
N SER A 236 -11.94 -11.12 4.52
CA SER A 236 -12.73 -10.57 5.64
C SER A 236 -13.38 -9.23 5.28
N PRO A 237 -14.46 -8.81 5.98
CA PRO A 237 -15.08 -7.50 5.75
C PRO A 237 -14.09 -6.32 5.84
N ALA A 238 -13.12 -6.41 6.75
CA ALA A 238 -12.10 -5.37 6.92
C ALA A 238 -11.12 -5.31 5.73
N GLU A 239 -10.74 -6.46 5.15
CA GLU A 239 -9.87 -6.52 3.97
C GLU A 239 -10.58 -6.02 2.71
N GLN A 240 -11.86 -6.35 2.56
CA GLN A 240 -12.66 -5.89 1.43
C GLN A 240 -12.92 -4.38 1.50
N ALA A 241 -13.25 -3.85 2.67
CA ALA A 241 -13.37 -2.41 2.85
C ALA A 241 -12.08 -1.71 2.35
N ARG A 242 -10.91 -2.22 2.75
CA ARG A 242 -9.63 -1.68 2.25
C ARG A 242 -9.49 -1.82 0.74
N PHE A 243 -9.84 -2.98 0.17
CA PHE A 243 -9.81 -3.19 -1.28
C PHE A 243 -10.65 -2.14 -2.01
N TYR A 244 -11.89 -1.90 -1.59
CA TYR A 244 -12.77 -0.91 -2.24
C TYR A 244 -12.28 0.52 -2.11
N ALA A 245 -11.79 0.91 -0.94
CA ALA A 245 -11.23 2.25 -0.80
C ALA A 245 -10.00 2.45 -1.69
N ASN A 246 -9.16 1.42 -1.85
CA ASN A 246 -8.04 1.49 -2.80
C ASN A 246 -8.52 1.47 -4.25
N ALA A 247 -9.55 0.69 -4.57
CA ALA A 247 -10.14 0.66 -5.90
C ALA A 247 -10.78 2.00 -6.27
N GLU A 248 -11.45 2.67 -5.33
CA GLU A 248 -12.01 4.01 -5.54
C GLU A 248 -10.90 5.04 -5.76
N GLN A 249 -9.80 4.95 -5.01
CA GLN A 249 -8.62 5.79 -5.24
C GLN A 249 -7.99 5.49 -6.62
N TRP A 250 -7.90 4.22 -7.00
CA TRP A 250 -7.40 3.78 -8.30
C TRP A 250 -8.27 4.29 -9.45
N GLN A 251 -9.60 4.27 -9.28
CA GLN A 251 -10.55 4.82 -10.25
C GLN A 251 -10.38 6.33 -10.43
N LYS A 252 -10.06 7.06 -9.37
CA LYS A 252 -9.79 8.51 -9.42
C LYS A 252 -8.44 8.87 -10.05
N MET A 253 -7.51 7.91 -10.15
CA MET A 253 -6.22 8.12 -10.83
C MET A 253 -6.42 8.19 -12.35
N SER A 254 -5.66 9.09 -12.97
CA SER A 254 -5.48 9.15 -14.42
C SER A 254 -4.77 7.90 -14.95
N GLU A 255 -4.90 7.65 -16.26
CA GLU A 255 -4.22 6.51 -16.88
C GLU A 255 -2.69 6.61 -16.79
N GLN A 256 -2.14 7.84 -16.80
CA GLN A 256 -0.72 8.09 -16.56
C GLN A 256 -0.30 7.59 -15.16
N GLU A 257 -1.01 8.02 -14.12
CA GLU A 257 -0.72 7.62 -12.74
C GLU A 257 -0.86 6.10 -12.54
N ARG A 258 -1.86 5.47 -13.16
CA ARG A 258 -2.03 4.00 -13.09
C ARG A 258 -0.89 3.25 -13.79
N ASN A 259 -0.45 3.73 -14.95
CA ASN A 259 0.69 3.17 -15.67
C ASN A 259 1.97 3.25 -14.83
N ALA A 260 2.17 4.36 -14.12
CA ALA A 260 3.31 4.52 -13.22
C ALA A 260 3.26 3.56 -12.05
N TRP A 261 2.10 3.42 -11.40
CA TRP A 261 1.89 2.42 -10.36
C TRP A 261 2.20 1.00 -10.85
N ARG A 262 1.72 0.62 -12.04
CA ARG A 262 2.00 -0.72 -12.62
C ARG A 262 3.49 -0.94 -12.83
N LYS A 263 4.20 0.05 -13.38
CA LYS A 263 5.65 -0.02 -13.59
C LYS A 263 6.40 -0.15 -12.25
N VAL A 264 6.05 0.68 -11.27
CA VAL A 264 6.70 0.64 -9.94
C VAL A 264 6.46 -0.69 -9.23
N VAL A 265 5.24 -1.21 -9.21
CA VAL A 265 4.93 -2.48 -8.54
C VAL A 265 5.58 -3.68 -9.25
N THR A 266 5.82 -3.59 -10.56
CA THR A 266 6.48 -4.65 -11.34
C THR A 266 8.00 -4.63 -11.16
N GLU A 267 8.61 -3.44 -11.22
CA GLU A 267 10.07 -3.28 -11.23
C GLU A 267 10.69 -3.32 -9.82
N PHE A 268 9.94 -2.95 -8.77
CA PHE A 268 10.44 -2.99 -7.40
C PHE A 268 10.02 -4.29 -6.71
N PRO A 269 10.96 -5.24 -6.48
CA PRO A 269 10.63 -6.52 -5.87
C PRO A 269 10.10 -6.35 -4.44
N PRO A 270 9.42 -7.34 -3.87
CA PRO A 270 9.10 -7.37 -2.43
C PRO A 270 10.37 -7.20 -1.57
N LEU A 271 10.31 -6.53 -0.41
CA LEU A 271 11.45 -6.60 0.53
C LEU A 271 11.63 -8.07 1.00
N PRO A 272 12.87 -8.58 1.07
CA PRO A 272 13.12 -9.95 1.49
C PRO A 272 12.66 -10.21 2.93
N PRO A 273 12.20 -11.44 3.25
CA PRO A 273 11.95 -11.85 4.62
C PRO A 273 13.21 -11.67 5.47
N GLY A 274 13.10 -11.09 6.66
CA GLY A 274 14.25 -10.91 7.54
C GLY A 274 15.16 -9.73 7.18
N ALA A 275 14.75 -8.83 6.29
CA ALA A 275 15.40 -7.53 6.06
C ALA A 275 15.26 -6.54 7.26
N GLY A 276 15.13 -7.14 8.44
CA GLY A 276 14.87 -6.59 9.75
C GLY A 276 13.50 -5.99 9.96
N LEU A 277 12.68 -5.89 8.91
CA LEU A 277 11.23 -5.84 9.09
C LEU A 277 10.76 -7.21 9.58
N PRO A 278 10.01 -7.29 10.69
CA PRO A 278 9.53 -8.57 11.13
C PRO A 278 8.61 -9.20 10.07
N PRO A 279 8.71 -10.53 9.87
CA PRO A 279 7.72 -11.23 9.06
C PRO A 279 6.34 -11.01 9.67
N LEU A 280 5.31 -10.87 8.83
CA LEU A 280 3.94 -10.93 9.33
C LEU A 280 3.74 -12.28 10.03
N PRO A 281 2.97 -12.32 11.13
CA PRO A 281 2.67 -13.58 11.78
C PRO A 281 2.04 -14.52 10.74
N PRO A 282 2.33 -15.83 10.80
CA PRO A 282 1.62 -16.78 9.97
C PRO A 282 0.12 -16.57 10.19
N LEU A 283 -0.62 -16.39 9.10
CA LEU A 283 -2.06 -16.55 9.14
C LEU A 283 -2.26 -18.00 9.57
N ASN A 284 -2.69 -18.19 10.81
CA ASN A 284 -3.03 -19.52 11.29
C ASN A 284 -4.15 -20.09 10.42
N PRO A 285 -4.14 -21.42 10.20
CA PRO A 285 -4.92 -22.11 9.17
C PRO A 285 -6.44 -21.95 9.32
#